data_AF-A0AA39Q0G0-F1
#
_entry.id   AF-A0AA39Q0G0-F1
#
_cell.length_a   1.000
_cell.length_b   1.000
_cell.length_c   1.000
_cell.angle_alpha   90.00
_cell.angle_beta   90.00
_cell.angle_gamma   90.00
#
_symmetry.space_group_name_H-M   'P 1'
#
loop_
_entity.id
_entity.type
_entity.pdbx_description
1 polymer ?
#
loop_
_entity_poly.entity_id
_entity_poly.type
_entity_poly.pdbx_seq_one_letter_code
_entity_poly.pdbx_strand_id
1 'polypeptide(L)'
;MRHTTVFLFFVLGHVCQPCLFLVIGSARTASHENSTLAYQSLGGLTDIVHHKDWQINALNLLHLNLEQKLLGHACALGDCKWLVWQIGHGNYTNVDRLVRVALSRGRGIRGILEMYEAATKGVYHPKSFTEEEEMLAVLFWRLGGIRLAEIAHCALYLPGMTSICGLSTVPPIQPSFGLPTVNEIELNIVSCFESIRPILESLHTLQAQNQVIHMVLMFDEIAVEKRLWWDHKTNLFLGVCREHAHHTSLEFCSSEDMDALLKRIDEGEVHFASEATVGALCLLSDDKCLNSAHPIIVSGTCKRENGQEHAYIIQTVIDALNKQKDTMTLQTISIASDGEMKRGSALVNLTFQDELSAQSRLYSYLSPSKLPLMNFLLGDNDVTANKDYRHVFKRIRNLLLCERGISVLGVHIMPSILKAHLRMEEDKQDVKLAYNLLKDTWSLPELQHLSTAAHMTLVLFHVARKEFFPTLLFADIMIMIKNVFFCVAAGKINNPNGNFHLILLGTDGLEKLFGILRTMVGNDANVDMLQLANRLTGTTEVANILARYPKWD
;
A
#
# COMPACT_ATOMS: atom_id res chain seq x y z
N MET A 1 106.29 29.17 -36.01
CA MET A 1 107.59 28.92 -35.35
C MET A 1 107.39 27.85 -34.28
N ARG A 2 107.68 26.58 -34.60
CA ARG A 2 107.91 25.51 -33.63
C ARG A 2 109.26 24.89 -34.01
N HIS A 3 110.27 25.21 -33.22
CA HIS A 3 111.59 24.58 -33.12
C HIS A 3 111.53 23.81 -31.78
N THR A 4 111.98 22.57 -31.57
CA THR A 4 112.79 21.63 -32.33
C THR A 4 112.64 20.30 -31.57
N THR A 5 112.26 19.20 -32.23
CA THR A 5 112.48 17.84 -31.71
C THR A 5 113.51 17.21 -32.61
N VAL A 6 114.71 16.97 -32.08
CA VAL A 6 115.83 16.40 -32.82
C VAL A 6 116.60 15.44 -31.90
N PHE A 7 116.84 14.24 -32.46
CA PHE A 7 117.74 13.15 -32.05
C PHE A 7 117.29 12.28 -30.85
N LEU A 8 117.35 10.93 -30.88
CA LEU A 8 118.19 9.97 -31.62
C LEU A 8 117.45 8.59 -31.51
N PHE A 9 117.27 7.75 -32.54
CA PHE A 9 118.19 6.66 -32.91
C PHE A 9 117.79 5.99 -34.25
N PHE A 10 118.77 5.94 -35.18
CA PHE A 10 119.17 4.90 -36.15
C PHE A 10 118.11 4.12 -36.96
N VAL A 11 118.03 4.23 -38.30
CA VAL A 11 118.94 3.77 -39.38
C VAL A 11 118.94 2.23 -39.57
N LEU A 12 118.54 1.82 -40.79
CA LEU A 12 118.39 0.46 -41.38
C LEU A 12 117.11 -0.28 -40.95
N GLY A 13 116.22 -0.76 -41.82
CA GLY A 13 116.14 -0.84 -43.27
C GLY A 13 114.80 -1.51 -43.65
N HIS A 14 114.26 -1.14 -44.80
CA HIS A 14 113.17 -1.80 -45.55
C HIS A 14 111.89 -2.24 -44.80
N VAL A 15 110.86 -1.40 -44.91
CA VAL A 15 109.46 -1.72 -44.63
C VAL A 15 108.94 -2.73 -45.67
N CYS A 16 108.41 -3.87 -45.19
CA CYS A 16 107.50 -4.70 -45.96
C CYS A 16 106.06 -4.24 -45.65
N GLN A 17 105.37 -3.72 -46.67
CA GLN A 17 104.03 -3.12 -46.63
C GLN A 17 102.86 -4.00 -46.11
N PRO A 18 102.90 -5.35 -46.00
CA PRO A 18 101.76 -6.13 -45.50
C PRO A 18 101.58 -6.11 -43.97
N CYS A 19 102.61 -5.82 -43.17
CA CYS A 19 102.52 -5.91 -41.71
C CYS A 19 101.84 -4.70 -41.06
N LEU A 20 101.87 -3.51 -41.70
CA LEU A 20 101.22 -2.31 -41.17
C LEU A 20 99.68 -2.36 -41.32
N PHE A 21 99.18 -3.08 -42.33
CA PHE A 21 97.74 -3.25 -42.56
C PHE A 21 97.08 -4.19 -41.55
N LEU A 22 97.82 -5.16 -40.99
CA LEU A 22 97.30 -6.09 -39.98
C LEU A 22 97.13 -5.42 -38.61
N VAL A 23 98.03 -4.51 -38.24
CA VAL A 23 97.95 -3.77 -36.96
C VAL A 23 96.84 -2.71 -36.99
N ILE A 24 96.59 -2.07 -38.13
CA ILE A 24 95.51 -1.08 -38.28
C ILE A 24 94.14 -1.77 -38.50
N GLY A 25 94.12 -2.96 -39.13
CA GLY A 25 92.91 -3.75 -39.36
C GLY A 25 92.32 -4.39 -38.10
N SER A 26 93.16 -4.78 -37.13
CA SER A 26 92.70 -5.40 -35.87
C SER A 26 92.25 -4.40 -34.80
N ALA A 27 92.46 -3.10 -34.99
CA ALA A 27 92.01 -2.05 -34.06
C ALA A 27 90.56 -1.58 -34.35
N ARG A 28 89.94 -2.04 -35.44
CA ARG A 28 88.58 -1.65 -35.86
C ARG A 28 87.51 -2.70 -35.56
N THR A 29 87.88 -3.87 -35.07
CA THR A 29 86.94 -4.96 -34.80
C THR A 29 86.63 -5.07 -33.31
N ALA A 30 85.49 -4.48 -32.94
CA ALA A 30 84.56 -4.93 -31.92
C ALA A 30 85.15 -5.29 -30.54
N SER A 31 85.33 -4.28 -29.69
CA SER A 31 85.22 -4.47 -28.25
C SER A 31 83.77 -4.82 -27.91
N HIS A 32 83.54 -6.02 -27.35
CA HIS A 32 82.22 -6.51 -26.92
C HIS A 32 81.59 -5.54 -25.90
N GLU A 33 80.26 -5.35 -25.90
CA GLU A 33 79.55 -4.38 -25.03
C GLU A 33 79.86 -4.49 -23.53
N ASN A 34 80.38 -5.63 -23.07
CA ASN A 34 80.73 -5.93 -21.67
C ASN A 34 82.25 -5.92 -21.38
N SER A 35 83.10 -5.49 -22.33
CA SER A 35 84.56 -5.37 -22.12
C SER A 35 84.89 -4.25 -21.14
N THR A 36 85.91 -4.44 -20.29
CA THR A 36 86.38 -3.41 -19.35
C THR A 36 86.74 -2.11 -20.07
N LEU A 37 86.36 -0.95 -19.51
CA LEU A 37 86.50 0.39 -20.13
C LEU A 37 87.92 0.71 -20.65
N ALA A 38 88.95 0.09 -20.07
CA ALA A 38 90.35 0.23 -20.47
C ALA A 38 90.67 -0.32 -21.87
N TYR A 39 89.80 -1.16 -22.46
CA TYR A 39 90.03 -1.85 -23.74
C TYR A 39 89.10 -1.38 -24.87
N GLN A 40 88.33 -0.32 -24.66
CA GLN A 40 87.42 0.26 -25.65
C GLN A 40 88.14 1.30 -26.53
N SER A 41 87.85 1.31 -27.83
CA SER A 41 88.34 2.36 -28.74
C SER A 41 87.66 3.70 -28.44
N LEU A 42 88.27 4.83 -28.84
CA LEU A 42 87.71 6.16 -28.60
C LEU A 42 86.28 6.32 -29.19
N GLY A 43 86.00 5.65 -30.31
CA GLY A 43 84.66 5.56 -30.91
C GLY A 43 83.69 4.70 -30.08
N GLY A 44 84.14 3.53 -29.61
CA GLY A 44 83.33 2.65 -28.76
C GLY A 44 82.99 3.27 -27.40
N LEU A 45 83.89 4.05 -26.81
CA LEU A 45 83.60 4.86 -25.62
C LEU A 45 82.50 5.91 -25.90
N THR A 46 82.51 6.52 -27.08
CA THR A 46 81.47 7.49 -27.48
C THR A 46 80.10 6.84 -27.66
N ASP A 47 80.06 5.64 -28.28
CA ASP A 47 78.82 4.88 -28.46
C ASP A 47 78.25 4.37 -27.13
N ILE A 48 79.10 3.92 -26.19
CA ILE A 48 78.68 3.56 -24.83
C ILE A 48 78.10 4.77 -24.10
N VAL A 49 78.73 5.95 -24.22
CA VAL A 49 78.20 7.19 -23.63
C VAL A 49 76.84 7.52 -24.23
N HIS A 50 76.68 7.48 -25.55
CA HIS A 50 75.38 7.72 -26.18
C HIS A 50 74.31 6.70 -25.79
N HIS A 51 74.66 5.41 -25.67
CA HIS A 51 73.75 4.37 -25.23
C HIS A 51 73.36 4.56 -23.76
N LYS A 52 74.32 4.93 -22.90
CA LYS A 52 74.07 5.24 -21.49
C LYS A 52 73.22 6.51 -21.34
N ASP A 53 73.48 7.54 -22.14
CA ASP A 53 72.65 8.76 -22.18
C ASP A 53 71.23 8.43 -22.64
N TRP A 54 71.06 7.56 -23.63
CA TRP A 54 69.73 7.08 -24.05
C TRP A 54 69.04 6.29 -22.93
N GLN A 55 69.75 5.38 -22.26
CA GLN A 55 69.23 4.62 -21.11
C GLN A 55 68.83 5.55 -19.95
N ILE A 56 69.68 6.53 -19.62
CA ILE A 56 69.42 7.54 -18.59
C ILE A 56 68.18 8.36 -18.96
N ASN A 57 68.07 8.81 -20.21
CA ASN A 57 66.90 9.57 -20.67
C ASN A 57 65.62 8.73 -20.65
N ALA A 58 65.68 7.46 -21.07
CA ALA A 58 64.54 6.55 -21.01
C ALA A 58 64.09 6.28 -19.56
N LEU A 59 65.03 6.07 -18.63
CA LEU A 59 64.76 5.89 -17.21
C LEU A 59 64.21 7.19 -16.57
N ASN A 60 64.73 8.35 -16.95
CA ASN A 60 64.23 9.65 -16.47
C ASN A 60 62.77 9.88 -16.91
N LEU A 61 62.44 9.57 -18.17
CA LEU A 61 61.05 9.65 -18.66
C LEU A 61 60.13 8.66 -17.92
N LEU A 62 60.61 7.44 -17.65
CA LEU A 62 59.83 6.46 -16.89
C LEU A 62 59.63 6.91 -15.43
N HIS A 63 60.67 7.46 -14.81
CA HIS A 63 60.61 8.01 -13.46
C HIS A 63 59.60 9.17 -13.38
N LEU A 64 59.67 10.14 -14.29
CA LEU A 64 58.72 11.25 -14.37
C LEU A 64 57.28 10.76 -14.55
N ASN A 65 57.05 9.75 -15.39
CA ASN A 65 55.73 9.15 -15.58
C ASN A 65 55.22 8.46 -14.30
N LEU A 66 56.08 7.76 -13.55
CA LEU A 66 55.72 7.15 -12.27
C LEU A 66 55.44 8.21 -11.21
N GLU A 67 56.25 9.27 -11.12
CA GLU A 67 56.01 10.38 -10.22
C GLU A 67 54.69 11.08 -10.50
N GLN A 68 54.35 11.33 -11.78
CA GLN A 68 53.05 11.88 -12.15
C GLN A 68 51.88 10.97 -11.75
N LYS A 69 52.02 9.65 -11.93
CA LYS A 69 50.99 8.69 -11.48
C LYS A 69 50.85 8.64 -9.96
N LEU A 70 51.98 8.62 -9.23
CA LEU A 70 51.99 8.65 -7.77
C LEU A 70 51.38 9.93 -7.23
N LEU A 71 51.69 11.08 -7.84
CA LEU A 71 51.08 12.37 -7.52
C LEU A 71 49.55 12.30 -7.74
N GLY A 72 49.11 11.75 -8.88
CA GLY A 72 47.69 11.56 -9.18
C GLY A 72 46.98 10.69 -8.13
N HIS A 73 47.57 9.56 -7.74
CA HIS A 73 47.03 8.69 -6.70
C HIS A 73 47.03 9.35 -5.31
N ALA A 74 48.09 10.10 -4.96
CA ALA A 74 48.18 10.83 -3.70
C ALA A 74 47.11 11.93 -3.61
N CYS A 75 46.87 12.66 -4.71
CA CYS A 75 45.77 13.64 -4.79
C CYS A 75 44.40 12.96 -4.60
N ALA A 76 44.13 11.87 -5.31
CA ALA A 76 42.87 11.14 -5.16
C ALA A 76 42.66 10.58 -3.74
N LEU A 77 43.72 10.07 -3.11
CA LEU A 77 43.68 9.62 -1.72
C LEU A 77 43.42 10.78 -0.75
N GLY A 78 44.00 11.95 -1.02
CA GLY A 78 43.74 13.19 -0.29
C GLY A 78 42.26 13.57 -0.34
N ASP A 79 41.68 13.60 -1.54
CA ASP A 79 40.27 13.90 -1.76
C ASP A 79 39.35 12.90 -1.02
N CYS A 80 39.66 11.60 -1.06
CA CYS A 80 38.93 10.58 -0.32
C CYS A 80 38.99 10.79 1.20
N LYS A 81 40.19 11.03 1.74
CA LYS A 81 40.37 11.27 3.18
C LYS A 81 39.61 12.52 3.63
N TRP A 82 39.64 13.56 2.81
CA TRP A 82 38.95 14.80 3.10
C TRP A 82 37.42 14.60 3.07
N LEU A 83 36.88 13.84 2.11
CA LEU A 83 35.46 13.47 2.11
C LEU A 83 35.05 12.72 3.38
N VAL A 84 35.82 11.69 3.78
CA VAL A 84 35.53 10.93 5.01
C VAL A 84 35.61 11.82 6.24
N TRP A 85 36.60 12.71 6.30
CA TRP A 85 36.74 13.67 7.39
C TRP A 85 35.54 14.63 7.47
N GLN A 86 35.08 15.14 6.33
CA GLN A 86 33.90 16.00 6.22
C GLN A 86 32.60 15.30 6.60
N ILE A 87 32.45 14.01 6.30
CA ILE A 87 31.30 13.21 6.73
C ILE A 87 31.34 12.98 8.24
N GLY A 88 32.52 12.73 8.80
CA GLY A 88 32.69 12.49 10.23
C GLY A 88 32.53 13.73 11.12
N HIS A 89 32.85 14.92 10.61
CA HIS A 89 32.81 16.19 11.38
C HIS A 89 31.75 17.17 10.92
N GLY A 90 31.14 16.95 9.76
CA GLY A 90 30.27 17.93 9.14
C GLY A 90 28.87 17.97 9.73
N ASN A 91 28.27 19.15 9.69
CA ASN A 91 26.92 19.43 10.16
C ASN A 91 25.82 19.02 9.16
N TYR A 92 26.17 18.35 8.06
CA TYR A 92 25.21 17.94 7.04
C TYR A 92 24.81 16.49 7.25
N THR A 93 23.55 16.28 7.62
CA THR A 93 22.96 14.99 8.02
C THR A 93 22.65 14.07 6.84
N ASN A 94 22.35 14.60 5.65
CA ASN A 94 21.86 13.84 4.50
C ASN A 94 22.93 13.54 3.43
N VAL A 95 24.11 13.13 3.87
CA VAL A 95 25.25 12.84 2.99
C VAL A 95 24.93 11.74 1.98
N ASP A 96 24.16 10.73 2.40
CA ASP A 96 23.80 9.58 1.57
C ASP A 96 23.09 10.01 0.27
N ARG A 97 22.13 10.93 0.36
CA ARG A 97 21.37 11.45 -0.77
C ARG A 97 22.27 12.25 -1.71
N LEU A 98 23.12 13.10 -1.14
CA LEU A 98 24.04 13.93 -1.91
C LEU A 98 25.02 13.07 -2.71
N VAL A 99 25.59 12.04 -2.07
CA VAL A 99 26.47 11.06 -2.72
C VAL A 99 25.72 10.33 -3.83
N ARG A 100 24.49 9.88 -3.59
CA ARG A 100 23.68 9.20 -4.61
C ARG A 100 23.42 10.07 -5.84
N VAL A 101 23.05 11.35 -5.65
CA VAL A 101 22.86 12.30 -6.76
C VAL A 101 24.15 12.56 -7.53
N ALA A 102 25.27 12.68 -6.81
CA ALA A 102 26.56 12.92 -7.44
C ALA A 102 27.01 11.71 -8.28
N LEU A 103 26.82 10.50 -7.76
CA LEU A 103 27.12 9.25 -8.47
C LEU A 103 26.22 9.03 -9.69
N SER A 104 24.92 9.30 -9.60
CA SER A 104 24.00 9.17 -10.75
C SER A 104 24.33 10.15 -11.88
N ARG A 105 24.95 11.30 -11.54
CA ARG A 105 25.48 12.27 -12.50
C ARG A 105 26.90 11.95 -12.98
N GLY A 106 27.45 10.79 -12.62
CA GLY A 106 28.80 10.37 -12.99
C GLY A 106 29.92 11.25 -12.41
N ARG A 107 29.67 11.96 -11.29
CA ARG A 107 30.67 12.83 -10.67
C ARG A 107 31.67 12.02 -9.86
N GLY A 108 32.95 12.36 -10.03
CA GLY A 108 34.03 11.86 -9.17
C GLY A 108 34.02 12.50 -7.78
N ILE A 109 34.90 12.02 -6.90
CA ILE A 109 34.99 12.41 -5.47
C ILE A 109 35.08 13.93 -5.28
N ARG A 110 35.88 14.61 -6.10
CA ARG A 110 36.01 16.07 -6.05
C ARG A 110 34.69 16.81 -6.33
N GLY A 111 33.88 16.28 -7.25
CA GLY A 111 32.54 16.82 -7.51
C GLY A 111 31.55 16.55 -6.38
N ILE A 112 31.70 15.44 -5.65
CA ILE A 112 30.91 15.15 -4.43
C ILE A 112 31.24 16.18 -3.35
N LEU A 113 32.52 16.47 -3.15
CA LEU A 113 33.00 17.46 -2.18
C LEU A 113 32.49 18.88 -2.48
N GLU A 114 32.53 19.30 -3.76
CA GLU A 114 31.96 20.58 -4.18
C GLU A 114 30.45 20.68 -3.88
N MET A 115 29.71 19.60 -4.15
CA MET A 115 28.29 19.52 -3.83
C MET A 115 28.05 19.56 -2.31
N TYR A 116 28.91 18.89 -1.54
CA TYR A 116 28.85 18.87 -0.08
C TYR A 116 29.08 20.26 0.52
N GLU A 117 30.09 20.98 0.05
CA GLU A 117 30.31 22.37 0.46
C GLU A 117 29.16 23.31 0.06
N ALA A 118 28.58 23.12 -1.13
CA ALA A 118 27.41 23.89 -1.55
C ALA A 118 26.19 23.59 -0.67
N ALA A 119 26.04 22.35 -0.21
CA ALA A 119 24.96 21.93 0.68
C ALA A 119 25.14 22.46 2.11
N THR A 120 26.36 22.42 2.66
CA THR A 120 26.64 22.99 4.01
C THR A 120 26.44 24.51 4.06
N LYS A 121 26.71 25.20 2.94
CA LYS A 121 26.43 26.65 2.78
C LYS A 121 24.96 26.96 2.50
N GLY A 122 24.08 25.96 2.39
CA GLY A 122 22.65 26.13 2.10
C GLY A 122 22.35 26.57 0.65
N VAL A 123 23.34 26.59 -0.24
CA VAL A 123 23.19 26.97 -1.65
C VAL A 123 22.54 25.84 -2.46
N TYR A 124 22.77 24.59 -2.05
CA TYR A 124 22.30 23.41 -2.75
C TYR A 124 21.48 22.48 -1.85
N HIS A 125 20.30 22.10 -2.32
CA HIS A 125 19.41 21.14 -1.66
C HIS A 125 19.14 19.98 -2.63
N PRO A 126 19.66 18.76 -2.37
CA PRO A 126 19.43 17.62 -3.26
C PRO A 126 17.96 17.17 -3.21
N LYS A 127 17.31 17.12 -4.38
CA LYS A 127 15.86 16.83 -4.55
C LYS A 127 15.58 15.45 -5.16
N SER A 128 16.44 14.46 -4.96
CA SER A 128 16.16 13.07 -5.36
C SER A 128 15.65 12.28 -4.17
N PHE A 129 14.50 11.64 -4.31
CA PHE A 129 13.91 10.79 -3.29
C PHE A 129 13.79 9.37 -3.83
N THR A 130 13.86 8.40 -2.92
CA THR A 130 13.48 7.02 -3.22
C THR A 130 11.98 6.88 -3.14
N GLU A 131 11.46 5.87 -3.83
CA GLU A 131 10.05 5.50 -3.72
C GLU A 131 9.66 5.19 -2.26
N GLU A 132 10.57 4.59 -1.47
CA GLU A 132 10.34 4.35 -0.04
C GLU A 132 10.19 5.67 0.76
N GLU A 133 11.06 6.66 0.53
CA GLU A 133 10.96 7.98 1.16
C GLU A 133 9.73 8.76 0.70
N GLU A 134 9.36 8.65 -0.57
CA GLU A 134 8.16 9.29 -1.14
C GLU A 134 6.88 8.73 -0.52
N MET A 135 6.76 7.40 -0.45
CA MET A 135 5.61 6.73 0.16
C MET A 135 5.53 6.98 1.66
N LEU A 136 6.68 7.02 2.36
CA LEU A 136 6.73 7.38 3.77
C LEU A 136 6.27 8.83 4.01
N ALA A 137 6.61 9.76 3.12
CA ALA A 137 6.17 11.14 3.22
C ALA A 137 4.67 11.30 2.99
N VAL A 138 4.10 10.56 2.03
CA VAL A 138 2.65 10.45 1.82
C VAL A 138 1.98 9.89 3.08
N LEU A 139 2.56 8.84 3.69
CA LEU A 139 2.04 8.24 4.92
C LEU A 139 2.00 9.26 6.08
N PHE A 140 3.08 10.02 6.29
CA PHE A 140 3.11 11.09 7.30
C PHE A 140 2.06 12.18 7.05
N TRP A 141 1.86 12.56 5.79
CA TRP A 141 0.84 13.55 5.43
C TRP A 141 -0.59 13.03 5.64
N ARG A 142 -0.90 11.80 5.23
CA ARG A 142 -2.24 11.23 5.38
C ARG A 142 -2.59 10.93 6.84
N LEU A 143 -1.65 10.38 7.62
CA LEU A 143 -1.90 9.98 9.01
C LEU A 143 -1.73 11.09 10.05
N GLY A 144 -0.90 12.10 9.79
CA GLY A 144 -0.64 13.18 10.74
C GLY A 144 -0.94 14.58 10.22
N GLY A 145 -1.51 14.68 9.01
CA GLY A 145 -1.80 15.93 8.35
C GLY A 145 -0.55 16.71 7.92
N ILE A 146 -0.80 17.95 7.48
CA ILE A 146 0.24 18.84 6.94
C ILE A 146 1.36 19.10 7.95
N ARG A 147 1.01 19.29 9.24
CA ARG A 147 2.01 19.58 10.28
C ARG A 147 3.00 18.45 10.48
N LEU A 148 2.54 17.20 10.51
CA LEU A 148 3.46 16.08 10.68
C LEU A 148 4.33 15.88 9.43
N ALA A 149 3.77 16.08 8.24
CA ALA A 149 4.53 16.06 7.00
C ALA A 149 5.61 17.16 6.95
N GLU A 150 5.31 18.37 7.42
CA GLU A 150 6.30 19.45 7.54
C GLU A 150 7.39 19.13 8.57
N ILE A 151 7.03 18.56 9.72
CA ILE A 151 8.01 18.08 10.71
C ILE A 151 8.89 17.00 10.09
N ALA A 152 8.31 16.05 9.35
CA ALA A 152 9.06 14.99 8.69
C ALA A 152 9.97 15.54 7.56
N HIS A 153 9.50 16.55 6.82
CA HIS A 153 10.33 17.27 5.85
C HIS A 153 11.54 17.94 6.53
N CYS A 154 11.34 18.59 7.67
CA CYS A 154 12.41 19.29 8.38
C CYS A 154 13.37 18.35 9.13
N ALA A 155 12.85 17.30 9.78
CA ALA A 155 13.63 16.42 10.66
C ALA A 155 14.23 15.22 9.93
N LEU A 156 13.49 14.64 8.98
CA LEU A 156 13.88 13.45 8.22
C LEU A 156 14.24 13.79 6.77
N TYR A 157 14.19 15.07 6.38
CA TYR A 157 14.52 15.54 5.03
C TYR A 157 13.70 14.84 3.93
N LEU A 158 12.47 14.45 4.24
CA LEU A 158 11.53 13.86 3.27
C LEU A 158 11.07 14.91 2.24
N PRO A 159 10.38 14.52 1.16
CA PRO A 159 9.75 15.46 0.23
C PRO A 159 8.91 16.53 0.95
N GLY A 160 8.90 17.75 0.42
CA GLY A 160 8.04 18.82 0.93
C GLY A 160 6.60 18.67 0.43
N MET A 161 5.66 19.39 1.04
CA MET A 161 4.23 19.30 0.74
C MET A 161 3.87 19.44 -0.74
N THR A 162 4.50 20.35 -1.47
CA THR A 162 4.26 20.54 -2.92
C THR A 162 4.64 19.31 -3.74
N SER A 163 5.70 18.60 -3.34
CA SER A 163 6.10 17.34 -3.96
C SER A 163 5.16 16.20 -3.55
N ILE A 164 4.81 16.10 -2.26
CA ILE A 164 3.90 15.07 -1.74
C ILE A 164 2.52 15.16 -2.41
N CYS A 165 1.96 16.37 -2.56
CA CYS A 165 0.66 16.54 -3.21
C CYS A 165 0.62 16.01 -4.65
N GLY A 166 1.75 16.08 -5.38
CA GLY A 166 1.87 15.54 -6.73
C GLY A 166 2.14 14.03 -6.78
N LEU A 167 2.57 13.43 -5.66
CA LEU A 167 2.80 11.99 -5.53
C LEU A 167 1.52 11.21 -5.18
N SER A 168 0.47 11.91 -4.73
CA SER A 168 -0.83 11.30 -4.45
C SER A 168 -1.44 10.73 -5.71
N THR A 169 -1.47 9.40 -5.86
CA THR A 169 -1.97 8.74 -7.08
C THR A 169 -3.44 8.40 -7.03
N VAL A 170 -4.05 8.38 -5.84
CA VAL A 170 -5.47 8.00 -5.69
C VAL A 170 -6.37 9.21 -5.98
N PRO A 171 -7.26 9.13 -6.99
CA PRO A 171 -8.20 10.21 -7.27
C PRO A 171 -9.18 10.38 -6.10
N PRO A 172 -9.56 11.62 -5.75
CA PRO A 172 -10.50 11.86 -4.67
C PRO A 172 -11.88 11.28 -4.98
N ILE A 173 -12.44 10.59 -4.01
CA ILE A 173 -13.81 10.06 -4.08
C ILE A 173 -14.78 11.24 -4.12
N GLN A 174 -15.70 11.22 -5.09
CA GLN A 174 -16.74 12.22 -5.19
C GLN A 174 -17.90 11.82 -4.27
N PRO A 175 -18.25 12.65 -3.26
CA PRO A 175 -19.44 12.42 -2.44
C PRO A 175 -20.70 12.73 -3.24
N SER A 176 -21.80 12.05 -2.93
CA SER A 176 -23.11 12.37 -3.49
C SER A 176 -23.68 13.60 -2.79
N PHE A 177 -24.05 14.61 -3.57
CA PHE A 177 -24.63 15.87 -3.08
C PHE A 177 -26.11 15.72 -2.69
N GLY A 178 -26.79 14.73 -3.27
CA GLY A 178 -28.18 14.36 -2.99
C GLY A 178 -28.39 12.86 -3.12
N LEU A 179 -29.41 12.45 -3.89
CA LEU A 179 -29.60 11.04 -4.22
C LEU A 179 -28.44 10.54 -5.10
N PRO A 180 -27.77 9.44 -4.71
CA PRO A 180 -26.65 8.89 -5.47
C PRO A 180 -27.08 8.49 -6.89
N THR A 181 -26.21 8.78 -7.86
CA THR A 181 -26.44 8.39 -9.26
C THR A 181 -25.48 7.28 -9.70
N VAL A 182 -25.90 6.48 -10.67
CA VAL A 182 -25.09 5.37 -11.20
C VAL A 182 -23.74 5.90 -11.76
N ASN A 183 -23.76 7.04 -12.44
CA ASN A 183 -22.57 7.65 -13.05
C ASN A 183 -21.54 8.10 -12.00
N GLU A 184 -22.00 8.70 -10.88
CA GLU A 184 -21.11 9.08 -9.76
C GLU A 184 -20.38 7.85 -9.21
N ILE A 185 -21.12 6.77 -8.98
CA ILE A 185 -20.57 5.54 -8.42
C ILE A 185 -19.61 4.88 -9.41
N GLU A 186 -19.93 4.87 -10.71
CA GLU A 186 -19.03 4.36 -11.76
C GLU A 186 -17.68 5.10 -11.77
N LEU A 187 -17.68 6.43 -11.69
CA LEU A 187 -16.45 7.23 -11.63
C LEU A 187 -15.62 6.90 -10.39
N ASN A 188 -16.27 6.74 -9.23
CA ASN A 188 -15.60 6.36 -7.99
C ASN A 188 -15.03 4.95 -8.05
N ILE A 189 -15.76 3.99 -8.66
CA ILE A 189 -15.28 2.62 -8.88
C ILE A 189 -14.01 2.64 -9.73
N VAL A 190 -14.03 3.31 -10.89
CA VAL A 190 -12.84 3.41 -11.77
C VAL A 190 -11.67 4.02 -11.01
N SER A 191 -11.91 5.11 -10.28
CA SER A 191 -10.89 5.82 -9.51
C SER A 191 -10.25 4.94 -8.42
N CYS A 192 -11.06 4.15 -7.72
CA CYS A 192 -10.56 3.23 -6.69
C CYS A 192 -9.70 2.12 -7.29
N PHE A 193 -10.19 1.50 -8.37
CA PHE A 193 -9.52 0.35 -8.98
C PHE A 193 -8.32 0.73 -9.86
N GLU A 194 -8.20 1.98 -10.32
CA GLU A 194 -7.03 2.43 -11.11
C GLU A 194 -5.71 2.18 -10.37
N SER A 195 -5.68 2.43 -9.05
CA SER A 195 -4.51 2.20 -8.21
C SER A 195 -4.13 0.72 -8.04
N ILE A 196 -5.11 -0.18 -8.17
CA ILE A 196 -4.99 -1.62 -7.89
C ILE A 196 -4.94 -2.45 -9.17
N ARG A 197 -5.30 -1.85 -10.31
CA ARG A 197 -5.31 -2.46 -11.64
C ARG A 197 -4.01 -3.21 -11.98
N PRO A 198 -2.80 -2.68 -11.71
CA PRO A 198 -1.56 -3.41 -12.01
C PRO A 198 -1.44 -4.72 -11.21
N ILE A 199 -1.94 -4.72 -9.97
CA ILE A 199 -1.95 -5.91 -9.10
C ILE A 199 -2.94 -6.93 -9.65
N LEU A 200 -4.15 -6.50 -10.01
CA LEU A 200 -5.16 -7.36 -10.63
C LEU A 200 -4.66 -7.98 -11.94
N GLU A 201 -4.02 -7.18 -12.80
CA GLU A 201 -3.42 -7.66 -14.05
C GLU A 201 -2.29 -8.67 -13.77
N SER A 202 -1.44 -8.43 -12.77
CA SER A 202 -0.40 -9.39 -12.40
C SER A 202 -0.97 -10.71 -11.88
N LEU A 203 -2.04 -10.68 -11.09
CA LEU A 203 -2.72 -11.88 -10.60
C LEU A 203 -3.35 -12.66 -11.75
N HIS A 204 -3.93 -11.98 -12.72
CA HIS A 204 -4.46 -12.60 -13.93
C HIS A 204 -3.40 -13.27 -14.80
N THR A 205 -2.15 -12.79 -14.77
CA THR A 205 -1.05 -13.45 -15.49
C THR A 205 -0.54 -14.70 -14.77
N LEU A 206 -0.65 -14.75 -13.44
CA LEU A 206 -0.19 -15.86 -12.60
C LEU A 206 -1.25 -16.96 -12.43
N GLN A 207 -2.53 -16.58 -12.38
CA GLN A 207 -3.67 -17.47 -12.28
C GLN A 207 -4.26 -17.71 -13.67
N ALA A 208 -4.64 -18.95 -13.98
CA ALA A 208 -5.15 -19.33 -15.30
C ALA A 208 -6.26 -18.36 -15.79
N GLN A 209 -6.28 -18.08 -17.10
CA GLN A 209 -7.04 -17.04 -17.85
C GLN A 209 -8.58 -16.93 -17.64
N ASN A 210 -9.16 -17.38 -16.53
CA ASN A 210 -10.61 -17.33 -16.29
C ASN A 210 -11.00 -17.25 -14.81
N GLN A 211 -10.07 -16.87 -13.92
CA GLN A 211 -10.35 -16.83 -12.49
C GLN A 211 -11.07 -15.53 -12.12
N VAL A 212 -12.30 -15.68 -11.61
CA VAL A 212 -13.13 -14.58 -11.12
C VAL A 212 -12.72 -14.28 -9.67
N ILE A 213 -12.45 -13.02 -9.36
CA ILE A 213 -12.17 -12.57 -7.99
C ILE A 213 -13.50 -12.17 -7.35
N HIS A 214 -13.79 -12.74 -6.18
CA HIS A 214 -15.01 -12.43 -5.44
C HIS A 214 -14.84 -11.16 -4.62
N MET A 215 -15.93 -10.41 -4.48
CA MET A 215 -15.99 -9.23 -3.65
C MET A 215 -17.23 -9.17 -2.76
N VAL A 216 -17.07 -8.51 -1.63
CA VAL A 216 -18.14 -8.20 -0.67
C VAL A 216 -18.41 -6.71 -0.74
N LEU A 217 -19.67 -6.36 -0.96
CA LEU A 217 -20.16 -4.98 -0.90
C LEU A 217 -20.60 -4.67 0.52
N MET A 218 -19.85 -3.81 1.21
CA MET A 218 -20.08 -3.46 2.61
C MET A 218 -20.74 -2.08 2.70
N PHE A 219 -21.75 -1.95 3.56
CA PHE A 219 -22.37 -0.66 3.89
C PHE A 219 -22.38 -0.42 5.38
N ASP A 220 -21.92 0.76 5.78
CA ASP A 220 -22.06 1.24 7.14
C ASP A 220 -22.23 2.78 7.21
N GLU A 221 -22.63 3.29 8.37
CA GLU A 221 -22.81 4.71 8.64
C GLU A 221 -21.73 5.26 9.55
N ILE A 222 -21.32 6.49 9.28
CA ILE A 222 -20.47 7.27 10.16
C ILE A 222 -21.16 8.59 10.51
N ALA A 223 -21.19 8.94 11.79
CA ALA A 223 -21.67 10.24 12.23
C ALA A 223 -20.78 11.36 11.64
N VAL A 224 -21.42 12.40 11.10
CA VAL A 224 -20.75 13.55 10.50
C VAL A 224 -21.17 14.85 11.18
N GLU A 225 -20.30 15.85 11.13
CA GLU A 225 -20.64 17.20 11.57
C GLU A 225 -21.68 17.81 10.63
N LYS A 226 -22.73 18.38 11.21
CA LYS A 226 -23.82 19.04 10.47
C LYS A 226 -23.33 20.38 9.91
N ARG A 227 -22.75 20.35 8.71
CA ARG A 227 -22.14 21.52 8.09
C ARG A 227 -22.35 21.54 6.59
N LEU A 228 -22.59 22.73 6.04
CA LEU A 228 -22.64 22.97 4.61
C LEU A 228 -21.27 23.40 4.07
N TRP A 229 -20.95 22.90 2.88
CA TRP A 229 -19.80 23.28 2.10
C TRP A 229 -20.23 23.59 0.67
N TRP A 230 -19.55 24.54 0.05
CA TRP A 230 -19.60 24.74 -1.39
C TRP A 230 -18.37 24.08 -2.01
N ASP A 231 -18.59 23.12 -2.90
CA ASP A 231 -17.51 22.51 -3.67
C ASP A 231 -17.26 23.30 -4.95
N HIS A 232 -16.13 24.00 -5.00
CA HIS A 232 -15.69 24.77 -6.16
C HIS A 232 -15.53 23.93 -7.45
N LYS A 233 -15.31 22.61 -7.35
CA LYS A 233 -15.10 21.75 -8.52
C LYS A 233 -16.40 21.44 -9.26
N THR A 234 -17.46 21.14 -8.52
CA THR A 234 -18.77 20.76 -9.05
C THR A 234 -19.76 21.92 -9.04
N ASN A 235 -19.44 23.01 -8.34
CA ASN A 235 -20.31 24.14 -8.07
C ASN A 235 -21.61 23.76 -7.32
N LEU A 236 -21.54 22.73 -6.47
CA LEU A 236 -22.66 22.20 -5.70
C LEU A 236 -22.48 22.39 -4.19
N PHE A 237 -23.59 22.54 -3.48
CA PHE A 237 -23.65 22.51 -2.03
C PHE A 237 -23.63 21.07 -1.51
N LEU A 238 -22.70 20.78 -0.60
CA LEU A 238 -22.52 19.50 0.08
C LEU A 238 -22.86 19.64 1.57
N GLY A 239 -23.37 18.57 2.18
CA GLY A 239 -23.75 18.54 3.60
C GLY A 239 -25.26 18.53 3.86
N VAL A 240 -26.06 18.51 2.80
CA VAL A 240 -27.51 18.30 2.85
C VAL A 240 -27.82 16.79 2.88
N CYS A 241 -28.90 16.39 3.55
CA CYS A 241 -29.35 15.01 3.54
C CYS A 241 -29.97 14.63 2.19
N ARG A 242 -29.67 13.43 1.69
CA ARG A 242 -30.18 12.93 0.40
C ARG A 242 -31.70 12.87 0.33
N GLU A 243 -32.37 12.61 1.45
CA GLU A 243 -33.82 12.42 1.50
C GLU A 243 -34.59 13.69 1.12
N HIS A 244 -34.06 14.86 1.51
CA HIS A 244 -34.73 16.15 1.33
C HIS A 244 -34.01 17.07 0.33
N ALA A 245 -32.90 16.61 -0.26
CA ALA A 245 -32.13 17.36 -1.24
C ALA A 245 -32.97 17.84 -2.44
N HIS A 246 -33.99 17.08 -2.84
CA HIS A 246 -34.85 17.38 -3.98
C HIS A 246 -35.80 18.59 -3.76
N HIS A 247 -35.98 19.05 -2.52
CA HIS A 247 -36.79 20.23 -2.22
C HIS A 247 -36.09 21.55 -2.57
N THR A 248 -34.80 21.51 -2.92
CA THR A 248 -34.01 22.70 -3.21
C THR A 248 -33.03 22.50 -4.36
N SER A 249 -32.65 23.61 -5.01
CA SER A 249 -31.48 23.59 -5.89
C SER A 249 -30.23 23.47 -5.02
N LEU A 250 -29.32 22.59 -5.42
CA LEU A 250 -28.00 22.43 -4.80
C LEU A 250 -26.90 23.17 -5.58
N GLU A 251 -27.22 23.73 -6.75
CA GLU A 251 -26.26 24.46 -7.57
C GLU A 251 -26.13 25.90 -7.11
N PHE A 252 -24.89 26.37 -7.00
CA PHE A 252 -24.60 27.74 -6.61
C PHE A 252 -24.54 28.67 -7.83
N CYS A 253 -25.66 29.35 -8.13
CA CYS A 253 -25.71 30.35 -9.19
C CYS A 253 -25.60 31.79 -8.64
N SER A 254 -26.18 32.03 -7.46
CA SER A 254 -26.27 33.35 -6.84
C SER A 254 -26.26 33.28 -5.32
N SER A 255 -26.07 34.43 -4.65
CA SER A 255 -26.24 34.52 -3.19
C SER A 255 -27.66 34.22 -2.74
N GLU A 256 -28.67 34.48 -3.59
CA GLU A 256 -30.08 34.19 -3.28
C GLU A 256 -30.34 32.69 -3.15
N ASP A 257 -29.63 31.85 -3.91
CA ASP A 257 -29.74 30.38 -3.78
C ASP A 257 -29.22 29.89 -2.43
N MET A 258 -28.15 30.51 -1.93
CA MET A 258 -27.61 30.21 -0.61
C MET A 258 -28.59 30.61 0.50
N ASP A 259 -29.16 31.81 0.42
CA ASP A 259 -30.16 32.30 1.38
C ASP A 259 -31.43 31.43 1.33
N ALA A 260 -31.86 31.01 0.14
CA ALA A 260 -33.00 30.11 -0.04
C ALA A 260 -32.75 28.73 0.57
N LEU A 261 -31.55 28.17 0.39
CA LEU A 261 -31.16 26.90 1.01
C LEU A 261 -31.16 27.00 2.54
N LEU A 262 -30.55 28.05 3.10
CA LEU A 262 -30.50 28.27 4.55
C LEU A 262 -31.90 28.46 5.13
N LYS A 263 -32.76 29.24 4.47
CA LYS A 263 -34.14 29.45 4.89
C LYS A 263 -34.93 28.14 4.94
N ARG A 264 -34.80 27.28 3.92
CA ARG A 264 -35.44 25.95 3.89
C ARG A 264 -34.93 25.02 4.99
N ILE A 265 -33.67 25.18 5.38
CA ILE A 265 -33.09 24.43 6.50
C ILE A 265 -33.67 24.92 7.83
N ASP A 266 -33.80 26.24 8.01
CA ASP A 266 -34.40 26.84 9.20
C ASP A 266 -35.90 26.51 9.33
N GLU A 267 -36.61 26.43 8.20
CA GLU A 267 -38.01 25.99 8.12
C GLU A 267 -38.19 24.48 8.33
N GLY A 268 -37.10 23.70 8.26
CA GLY A 268 -37.11 22.24 8.44
C GLY A 268 -37.61 21.45 7.23
N GLU A 269 -37.69 22.09 6.05
CA GLU A 269 -37.99 21.41 4.77
C GLU A 269 -36.79 20.57 4.30
N VAL A 270 -35.59 21.08 4.53
CA VAL A 270 -34.31 20.44 4.21
C VAL A 270 -33.52 20.24 5.49
N HIS A 271 -32.82 19.11 5.63
CA HIS A 271 -32.01 18.83 6.82
C HIS A 271 -30.53 18.72 6.47
N PHE A 272 -29.67 19.08 7.43
CA PHE A 272 -28.27 18.72 7.37
C PHE A 272 -28.11 17.19 7.42
N ALA A 273 -27.11 16.67 6.71
CA ALA A 273 -26.64 15.31 6.91
C ALA A 273 -26.12 15.17 8.35
N SER A 274 -26.72 14.27 9.12
CA SER A 274 -26.23 13.93 10.48
C SER A 274 -25.27 12.75 10.45
N GLU A 275 -25.46 11.86 9.47
CA GLU A 275 -24.62 10.70 9.25
C GLU A 275 -24.36 10.54 7.75
N ALA A 276 -23.28 9.85 7.41
CA ALA A 276 -22.94 9.52 6.04
C ALA A 276 -22.94 8.00 5.89
N THR A 277 -23.72 7.50 4.93
CA THR A 277 -23.63 6.12 4.49
C THR A 277 -22.41 5.99 3.59
N VAL A 278 -21.50 5.09 3.96
CA VAL A 278 -20.31 4.74 3.17
C VAL A 278 -20.49 3.31 2.68
N GLY A 279 -20.43 3.14 1.36
CA GLY A 279 -20.39 1.84 0.72
C GLY A 279 -18.98 1.55 0.20
N ALA A 280 -18.45 0.38 0.51
CA ALA A 280 -17.10 -0.02 0.12
C ALA A 280 -17.04 -1.44 -0.42
N LEU A 281 -16.07 -1.69 -1.29
CA LEU A 281 -15.78 -3.00 -1.85
C LEU A 281 -14.58 -3.61 -1.12
N CYS A 282 -14.70 -4.87 -0.71
CA CYS A 282 -13.59 -5.67 -0.20
C CYS A 282 -13.39 -6.87 -1.12
N LEU A 283 -12.18 -7.05 -1.66
CA LEU A 283 -11.86 -8.22 -2.49
C LEU A 283 -11.48 -9.39 -1.59
N LEU A 284 -12.04 -10.55 -1.87
CA LEU A 284 -11.73 -11.79 -1.17
C LEU A 284 -10.43 -12.37 -1.74
N SER A 285 -9.30 -11.88 -1.24
CA SER A 285 -7.96 -12.29 -1.63
C SER A 285 -7.04 -12.43 -0.41
N ASP A 286 -5.97 -13.21 -0.58
CA ASP A 286 -4.88 -13.35 0.40
C ASP A 286 -4.02 -12.07 0.49
N ASP A 287 -4.04 -11.24 -0.55
CA ASP A 287 -3.30 -9.98 -0.59
C ASP A 287 -3.96 -8.91 0.29
N LYS A 288 -3.20 -8.38 1.26
CA LYS A 288 -3.65 -7.32 2.16
C LYS A 288 -4.08 -6.04 1.43
N CYS A 289 -3.45 -5.72 0.30
CA CYS A 289 -3.78 -4.55 -0.52
C CYS A 289 -5.16 -4.70 -1.18
N LEU A 290 -5.52 -5.92 -1.57
CA LEU A 290 -6.80 -6.19 -2.20
C LEU A 290 -7.93 -6.33 -1.16
N ASN A 291 -7.58 -6.83 0.01
CA ASN A 291 -8.49 -7.06 1.13
C ASN A 291 -8.84 -5.76 1.90
N SER A 292 -8.19 -4.62 1.63
CA SER A 292 -8.64 -3.35 2.20
C SER A 292 -10.04 -2.96 1.70
N ALA A 293 -10.72 -2.11 2.49
CA ALA A 293 -11.99 -1.55 2.07
C ALA A 293 -11.75 -0.42 1.05
N HIS A 294 -12.40 -0.52 -0.11
CA HIS A 294 -12.34 0.45 -1.19
C HIS A 294 -13.66 1.23 -1.24
N PRO A 295 -13.77 2.39 -0.59
CA PRO A 295 -15.00 3.19 -0.55
C PRO A 295 -15.37 3.71 -1.94
N ILE A 296 -16.59 3.41 -2.41
CA ILE A 296 -17.10 3.77 -3.74
C ILE A 296 -18.27 4.76 -3.68
N ILE A 297 -18.90 4.91 -2.52
CA ILE A 297 -20.04 5.82 -2.32
C ILE A 297 -19.97 6.44 -0.93
N VAL A 298 -20.20 7.75 -0.88
CA VAL A 298 -20.33 8.53 0.35
C VAL A 298 -21.55 9.41 0.17
N SER A 299 -22.59 9.19 0.96
CA SER A 299 -23.86 9.91 0.83
C SER A 299 -24.45 10.27 2.18
N GLY A 300 -24.81 11.54 2.35
CA GLY A 300 -25.34 12.08 3.60
C GLY A 300 -26.81 11.72 3.83
N THR A 301 -27.18 11.38 5.06
CA THR A 301 -28.54 11.02 5.48
C THR A 301 -28.93 11.74 6.77
N CYS A 302 -30.24 11.98 6.92
CA CYS A 302 -30.84 12.46 8.16
C CYS A 302 -31.54 11.33 8.96
N LYS A 303 -31.32 10.06 8.58
CA LYS A 303 -31.92 8.83 9.15
C LYS A 303 -33.44 8.73 9.02
N ARG A 304 -34.08 9.59 8.23
CA ARG A 304 -35.53 9.58 8.03
C ARG A 304 -35.97 8.66 6.88
N GLU A 305 -35.02 8.15 6.10
CA GLU A 305 -35.31 7.24 4.99
C GLU A 305 -35.99 5.92 5.41
N ASN A 306 -36.73 5.35 4.48
CA ASN A 306 -37.37 4.05 4.61
C ASN A 306 -36.47 2.92 4.07
N GLY A 307 -36.75 1.67 4.45
CA GLY A 307 -35.98 0.51 3.95
C GLY A 307 -36.05 0.33 2.43
N GLN A 308 -37.13 0.78 1.76
CA GLN A 308 -37.25 0.75 0.29
C GLN A 308 -36.37 1.81 -0.38
N GLU A 309 -36.31 3.02 0.18
CA GLU A 309 -35.44 4.09 -0.31
C GLU A 309 -33.97 3.71 -0.14
N HIS A 310 -33.63 3.07 0.99
CA HIS A 310 -32.29 2.52 1.19
C HIS A 310 -31.96 1.38 0.21
N ALA A 311 -32.94 0.52 -0.11
CA ALA A 311 -32.78 -0.53 -1.11
C ALA A 311 -32.50 0.04 -2.50
N TYR A 312 -33.15 1.16 -2.86
CA TYR A 312 -32.89 1.86 -4.12
C TYR A 312 -31.42 2.33 -4.22
N ILE A 313 -30.82 2.80 -3.12
CA ILE A 313 -29.41 3.21 -3.09
C ILE A 313 -28.49 2.01 -3.33
N ILE A 314 -28.73 0.90 -2.61
CA ILE A 314 -27.93 -0.31 -2.79
C ILE A 314 -28.10 -0.87 -4.21
N GLN A 315 -29.32 -0.84 -4.76
CA GLN A 315 -29.57 -1.24 -6.15
C GLN A 315 -28.80 -0.37 -7.14
N THR A 316 -28.77 0.95 -6.94
CA THR A 316 -28.01 1.89 -7.78
C THR A 316 -26.51 1.52 -7.79
N VAL A 317 -25.96 1.11 -6.65
CA VAL A 317 -24.58 0.62 -6.55
C VAL A 317 -24.40 -0.72 -7.29
N ILE A 318 -25.33 -1.66 -7.14
CA ILE A 318 -25.31 -2.95 -7.85
C ILE A 318 -25.37 -2.73 -9.38
N ASP A 319 -26.20 -1.81 -9.84
CA ASP A 319 -26.34 -1.48 -11.26
C ASP A 319 -25.05 -0.87 -11.83
N ALA A 320 -24.39 0.01 -11.06
CA ALA A 320 -23.07 0.56 -11.41
C ALA A 320 -22.01 -0.55 -11.51
N LEU A 321 -22.00 -1.50 -10.57
CA LEU A 321 -21.08 -2.64 -10.58
C LEU A 321 -21.33 -3.58 -11.76
N ASN A 322 -22.61 -3.87 -12.06
CA ASN A 322 -22.98 -4.75 -13.17
C ASN A 322 -22.53 -4.21 -14.52
N LYS A 323 -22.57 -2.88 -14.72
CA LYS A 323 -22.04 -2.26 -15.94
C LYS A 323 -20.53 -2.36 -16.08
N GLN A 324 -19.79 -2.43 -14.96
CA GLN A 324 -18.33 -2.59 -14.99
C GLN A 324 -17.87 -4.06 -15.02
N LYS A 325 -18.80 -5.00 -14.85
CA LYS A 325 -18.53 -6.44 -14.82
C LYS A 325 -17.88 -6.98 -16.10
N ASP A 326 -18.12 -6.36 -17.25
CA ASP A 326 -17.47 -6.77 -18.51
C ASP A 326 -16.01 -6.30 -18.59
N THR A 327 -15.68 -5.21 -17.89
CA THR A 327 -14.33 -4.62 -17.86
C THR A 327 -13.48 -5.22 -16.74
N MET A 328 -14.12 -5.67 -15.65
CA MET A 328 -13.47 -6.20 -14.46
C MET A 328 -13.91 -7.63 -14.19
N THR A 329 -12.97 -8.56 -14.01
CA THR A 329 -13.22 -9.97 -13.60
C THR A 329 -13.66 -10.10 -12.13
N LEU A 330 -14.36 -9.10 -11.62
CA LEU A 330 -14.83 -9.00 -10.25
C LEU A 330 -16.29 -9.42 -10.19
N GLN A 331 -16.63 -10.27 -9.21
CA GLN A 331 -18.00 -10.69 -8.97
C GLN A 331 -18.40 -10.39 -7.52
N THR A 332 -19.43 -9.57 -7.35
CA THR A 332 -20.09 -9.40 -6.06
C THR A 332 -20.81 -10.69 -5.71
N ILE A 333 -20.47 -11.27 -4.56
CA ILE A 333 -21.14 -12.48 -4.06
C ILE A 333 -21.99 -12.20 -2.81
N SER A 334 -21.66 -11.15 -2.06
CA SER A 334 -22.30 -10.86 -0.79
C SER A 334 -22.44 -9.36 -0.55
N ILE A 335 -23.57 -8.95 0.04
CA ILE A 335 -23.80 -7.61 0.53
C ILE A 335 -23.83 -7.65 2.05
N ALA A 336 -22.84 -7.06 2.69
CA ALA A 336 -22.71 -7.00 4.14
C ALA A 336 -23.19 -5.64 4.65
N SER A 337 -24.02 -5.67 5.68
CA SER A 337 -24.39 -4.48 6.42
C SER A 337 -24.62 -4.81 7.88
N ASP A 338 -24.61 -3.77 8.71
CA ASP A 338 -24.96 -3.90 10.11
C ASP A 338 -26.43 -4.36 10.29
N GLY A 339 -26.78 -4.66 11.54
CA GLY A 339 -28.08 -5.22 11.85
C GLY A 339 -29.17 -4.18 12.14
N GLU A 340 -29.09 -2.95 11.62
CA GLU A 340 -30.19 -1.99 11.77
C GLU A 340 -31.45 -2.49 11.04
N MET A 341 -32.63 -2.27 11.63
CA MET A 341 -33.90 -2.79 11.13
C MET A 341 -34.22 -2.31 9.71
N LYS A 342 -33.94 -1.04 9.39
CA LYS A 342 -34.21 -0.45 8.07
C LYS A 342 -33.37 -1.10 6.97
N ARG A 343 -32.07 -1.27 7.23
CA ARG A 343 -31.13 -1.94 6.33
C ARG A 343 -31.41 -3.43 6.21
N GLY A 344 -31.84 -4.08 7.31
CA GLY A 344 -32.33 -5.45 7.29
C GLY A 344 -33.48 -5.63 6.30
N SER A 345 -34.45 -4.71 6.30
CA SER A 345 -35.54 -4.71 5.31
C SER A 345 -35.04 -4.49 3.88
N ALA A 346 -34.12 -3.53 3.69
CA ALA A 346 -33.52 -3.27 2.38
C ALA A 346 -32.81 -4.50 1.80
N LEU A 347 -31.97 -5.17 2.61
CA LEU A 347 -31.26 -6.39 2.21
C LEU A 347 -32.23 -7.52 1.88
N VAL A 348 -33.30 -7.69 2.65
CA VAL A 348 -34.31 -8.72 2.37
C VAL A 348 -34.96 -8.48 1.00
N ASN A 349 -35.35 -7.23 0.71
CA ASN A 349 -35.95 -6.88 -0.59
C ASN A 349 -35.02 -7.13 -1.78
N LEU A 350 -33.70 -7.01 -1.58
CA LEU A 350 -32.72 -7.16 -2.66
C LEU A 350 -32.19 -8.60 -2.81
N THR A 351 -32.14 -9.38 -1.73
CA THR A 351 -31.44 -10.68 -1.71
C THR A 351 -32.34 -11.89 -1.45
N PHE A 352 -33.65 -11.69 -1.30
CA PHE A 352 -34.62 -12.77 -1.10
C PHE A 352 -35.75 -12.66 -2.14
N GLN A 353 -35.39 -12.64 -3.42
CA GLN A 353 -36.34 -12.48 -4.52
C GLN A 353 -36.75 -13.83 -5.10
N ASP A 354 -35.80 -14.54 -5.73
CA ASP A 354 -36.07 -15.78 -6.47
C ASP A 354 -35.39 -16.98 -5.84
N GLU A 355 -36.01 -18.16 -5.94
CA GLU A 355 -35.35 -19.41 -5.53
C GLU A 355 -34.19 -19.76 -6.47
N LEU A 356 -33.10 -20.31 -5.91
CA LEU A 356 -31.92 -20.74 -6.65
C LEU A 356 -32.29 -21.61 -7.86
N SER A 357 -32.03 -21.10 -9.05
CA SER A 357 -32.30 -21.79 -10.31
C SER A 357 -31.45 -23.05 -10.44
N ALA A 358 -32.06 -24.13 -10.94
CA ALA A 358 -31.36 -25.37 -11.29
C ALA A 358 -30.29 -25.19 -12.38
N GLN A 359 -30.35 -24.07 -13.12
CA GLN A 359 -29.37 -23.70 -14.14
C GLN A 359 -28.13 -22.99 -13.58
N SER A 360 -28.20 -22.47 -12.34
CA SER A 360 -27.05 -21.81 -11.72
C SER A 360 -25.96 -22.82 -11.40
N ARG A 361 -24.69 -22.39 -11.56
CA ARG A 361 -23.51 -23.20 -11.20
C ARG A 361 -23.53 -23.59 -9.71
N LEU A 362 -24.13 -22.75 -8.87
CA LEU A 362 -24.25 -22.98 -7.42
C LEU A 362 -25.13 -24.19 -7.09
N TYR A 363 -26.13 -24.51 -7.91
CA TYR A 363 -27.07 -25.59 -7.65
C TYR A 363 -26.38 -26.97 -7.52
N SER A 364 -25.26 -27.15 -8.22
CA SER A 364 -24.45 -28.38 -8.14
C SER A 364 -23.91 -28.65 -6.72
N TYR A 365 -23.59 -27.59 -5.97
CA TYR A 365 -23.10 -27.67 -4.60
C TYR A 365 -24.22 -27.48 -3.56
N LEU A 366 -25.16 -26.58 -3.86
CA LEU A 366 -26.23 -26.13 -2.98
C LEU A 366 -27.57 -26.58 -3.56
N SER A 367 -27.91 -27.85 -3.35
CA SER A 367 -29.21 -28.38 -3.72
C SER A 367 -30.09 -28.54 -2.47
N PRO A 368 -31.43 -28.41 -2.60
CA PRO A 368 -32.36 -28.73 -1.52
C PRO A 368 -32.20 -30.16 -0.98
N SER A 369 -31.72 -31.08 -1.82
CA SER A 369 -31.40 -32.46 -1.41
C SER A 369 -30.16 -32.58 -0.52
N LYS A 370 -29.19 -31.67 -0.65
CA LYS A 370 -27.94 -31.67 0.14
C LYS A 370 -28.06 -30.86 1.43
N LEU A 371 -28.81 -29.75 1.38
CA LEU A 371 -29.01 -28.83 2.51
C LEU A 371 -30.51 -28.69 2.79
N PRO A 372 -31.13 -29.70 3.41
CA PRO A 372 -32.53 -29.61 3.80
C PRO A 372 -32.73 -28.45 4.78
N LEU A 373 -33.88 -27.77 4.71
CA LEU A 373 -34.26 -26.63 5.56
C LEU A 373 -33.44 -25.34 5.37
N MET A 374 -32.46 -25.32 4.45
CA MET A 374 -31.78 -24.09 4.07
C MET A 374 -32.73 -23.21 3.23
N ASN A 375 -32.64 -21.90 3.42
CA ASN A 375 -33.35 -20.94 2.57
C ASN A 375 -32.54 -20.70 1.28
N PHE A 376 -33.15 -20.98 0.13
CA PHE A 376 -32.54 -20.85 -1.20
C PHE A 376 -32.96 -19.60 -1.98
N LEU A 377 -33.66 -18.65 -1.36
CA LEU A 377 -34.02 -17.38 -2.00
C LEU A 377 -32.77 -16.51 -2.17
N LEU A 378 -32.51 -16.00 -3.37
CA LEU A 378 -31.36 -15.15 -3.67
C LEU A 378 -31.81 -13.86 -4.31
N GLY A 379 -30.89 -12.89 -4.37
CA GLY A 379 -31.05 -11.73 -5.23
C GLY A 379 -30.61 -12.02 -6.65
N ASP A 380 -30.75 -11.00 -7.49
CA ASP A 380 -30.20 -11.00 -8.84
C ASP A 380 -28.72 -11.39 -8.84
N ASN A 381 -28.30 -12.16 -9.85
CA ASN A 381 -26.93 -12.68 -10.00
C ASN A 381 -26.44 -13.58 -8.84
N ASP A 382 -27.36 -14.26 -8.15
CA ASP A 382 -27.08 -15.18 -7.04
C ASP A 382 -26.41 -14.49 -5.82
N VAL A 383 -26.69 -13.19 -5.61
CA VAL A 383 -26.11 -12.42 -4.49
C VAL A 383 -26.83 -12.72 -3.18
N THR A 384 -26.06 -12.90 -2.09
CA THR A 384 -26.58 -13.10 -0.73
C THR A 384 -26.38 -11.90 0.18
N ALA A 385 -27.27 -11.71 1.16
CA ALA A 385 -27.04 -10.77 2.24
C ALA A 385 -26.21 -11.40 3.36
N ASN A 386 -25.34 -10.60 3.98
CA ASN A 386 -24.63 -10.97 5.19
C ASN A 386 -24.98 -10.03 6.35
N LYS A 387 -24.96 -10.60 7.56
CA LYS A 387 -24.93 -9.85 8.80
C LYS A 387 -23.58 -10.04 9.46
N ASP A 388 -23.00 -8.95 9.94
CA ASP A 388 -21.70 -8.99 10.60
C ASP A 388 -21.75 -9.89 11.85
N TYR A 389 -20.87 -10.90 11.86
CA TYR A 389 -20.79 -11.89 12.92
C TYR A 389 -20.46 -11.28 14.28
N ARG A 390 -19.63 -10.21 14.35
CA ARG A 390 -19.30 -9.53 15.60
C ARG A 390 -20.53 -8.89 16.21
N HIS A 391 -21.36 -8.26 15.38
CA HIS A 391 -22.61 -7.64 15.82
C HIS A 391 -23.63 -8.70 16.26
N VAL A 392 -23.71 -9.85 15.57
CA VAL A 392 -24.53 -10.99 15.99
C VAL A 392 -24.07 -11.53 17.35
N PHE A 393 -22.77 -11.78 17.55
CA PHE A 393 -22.25 -12.24 18.84
C PHE A 393 -22.44 -11.22 19.96
N LYS A 394 -22.28 -9.93 19.66
CA LYS A 394 -22.56 -8.85 20.62
C LYS A 394 -24.04 -8.86 21.04
N ARG A 395 -24.97 -9.11 20.13
CA ARG A 395 -26.41 -9.23 20.43
C ARG A 395 -26.73 -10.46 21.29
N ILE A 396 -26.14 -11.62 20.98
CA ILE A 396 -26.27 -12.84 21.79
C ILE A 396 -25.77 -12.58 23.22
N ARG A 397 -24.57 -11.99 23.34
CA ARG A 397 -23.99 -11.62 24.64
C ARG A 397 -24.89 -10.65 25.40
N ASN A 398 -25.36 -9.58 24.75
CA ASN A 398 -26.22 -8.59 25.40
C ASN A 398 -27.54 -9.21 25.88
N LEU A 399 -28.08 -10.19 25.14
CA LEU A 399 -29.27 -10.94 25.55
C LEU A 399 -29.01 -11.81 26.78
N LEU A 400 -27.87 -12.53 26.82
CA LEU A 400 -27.47 -13.34 27.98
C LEU A 400 -27.24 -12.50 29.25
N LEU A 401 -26.83 -11.24 29.09
CA LEU A 401 -26.62 -10.30 30.20
C LEU A 401 -27.90 -9.57 30.63
N CYS A 402 -28.97 -9.64 29.83
CA CYS A 402 -30.23 -8.99 30.14
C CYS A 402 -30.94 -9.71 31.30
N GLU A 403 -31.58 -8.96 32.20
CA GLU A 403 -32.34 -9.52 33.34
C GLU A 403 -33.43 -10.50 32.91
N ARG A 404 -33.96 -10.32 31.70
CA ARG A 404 -34.94 -11.23 31.09
C ARG A 404 -34.41 -12.66 30.95
N GLY A 405 -33.10 -12.87 30.75
CA GLY A 405 -32.53 -14.19 30.50
C GLY A 405 -32.96 -14.81 29.17
N ILE A 406 -32.61 -16.09 28.97
CA ILE A 406 -33.03 -16.91 27.82
C ILE A 406 -33.60 -18.24 28.28
N SER A 407 -34.60 -18.75 27.57
CA SER A 407 -35.17 -20.09 27.81
C SER A 407 -34.56 -21.09 26.83
N VAL A 408 -33.91 -22.12 27.34
CA VAL A 408 -33.31 -23.22 26.56
C VAL A 408 -33.92 -24.53 27.04
N LEU A 409 -34.72 -25.19 26.19
CA LEU A 409 -35.35 -26.48 26.49
C LEU A 409 -36.13 -26.49 27.84
N GLY A 410 -36.79 -25.38 28.17
CA GLY A 410 -37.54 -25.22 29.42
C GLY A 410 -36.69 -24.80 30.63
N VAL A 411 -35.37 -24.67 30.49
CA VAL A 411 -34.49 -24.11 31.52
C VAL A 411 -34.30 -22.61 31.25
N HIS A 412 -34.68 -21.79 32.23
CA HIS A 412 -34.53 -20.34 32.15
C HIS A 412 -33.16 -19.91 32.68
N ILE A 413 -32.26 -19.54 31.75
CA ILE A 413 -30.90 -19.10 32.04
C ILE A 413 -30.93 -17.59 32.32
N MET A 414 -30.77 -17.24 33.60
CA MET A 414 -30.68 -15.85 34.04
C MET A 414 -29.22 -15.41 34.24
N PRO A 415 -28.93 -14.10 34.17
CA PRO A 415 -27.59 -13.57 34.47
C PRO A 415 -27.08 -13.94 35.86
N SER A 416 -27.97 -14.17 36.84
CA SER A 416 -27.61 -14.63 38.19
C SER A 416 -27.01 -16.04 38.18
N ILE A 417 -27.53 -16.94 37.34
CA ILE A 417 -27.03 -18.31 37.17
C ILE A 417 -25.65 -18.26 36.51
N LEU A 418 -25.50 -17.44 35.46
CA LEU A 418 -24.21 -17.21 34.81
C LEU A 418 -23.17 -16.64 35.77
N LYS A 419 -23.55 -15.62 36.56
CA LYS A 419 -22.69 -15.03 37.61
C LYS A 419 -22.32 -16.04 38.69
N ALA A 420 -23.24 -16.92 39.09
CA ALA A 420 -22.97 -17.96 40.07
C ALA A 420 -21.95 -18.96 39.53
N HIS A 421 -22.10 -19.44 38.29
CA HIS A 421 -21.14 -20.34 37.66
C HIS A 421 -19.77 -19.69 37.47
N LEU A 422 -19.72 -18.44 37.00
CA LEU A 422 -18.46 -17.70 36.84
C LEU A 422 -17.76 -17.37 38.17
N ARG A 423 -18.50 -17.31 39.29
CA ARG A 423 -17.93 -17.11 40.63
C ARG A 423 -17.48 -18.40 41.31
N MET A 424 -17.93 -19.55 40.83
CA MET A 424 -17.52 -20.86 41.34
C MET A 424 -16.15 -21.30 40.78
N GLU A 425 -15.61 -20.61 39.78
CA GLU A 425 -14.23 -20.78 39.30
C GLU A 425 -13.22 -20.09 40.24
N GLU A 426 -12.96 -20.68 41.40
CA GLU A 426 -11.69 -20.49 42.15
C GLU A 426 -10.66 -21.58 41.83
N ASP A 427 -10.97 -22.53 40.93
CA ASP A 427 -10.09 -23.68 40.69
C ASP A 427 -9.17 -23.50 39.47
N LYS A 428 -7.87 -23.65 39.71
CA LYS A 428 -6.76 -23.42 38.74
C LYS A 428 -6.73 -24.42 37.57
N GLN A 429 -7.75 -25.26 37.41
CA GLN A 429 -7.82 -26.33 36.40
C GLN A 429 -8.69 -25.99 35.18
N ASP A 430 -9.58 -24.99 35.25
CA ASP A 430 -10.49 -24.65 34.14
C ASP A 430 -9.91 -23.73 33.06
N VAL A 431 -8.77 -23.08 33.31
CA VAL A 431 -8.07 -22.30 32.24
C VAL A 431 -7.66 -23.23 31.10
N LYS A 432 -7.28 -24.47 31.43
CA LYS A 432 -6.93 -25.48 30.42
C LYS A 432 -8.17 -25.98 29.70
N LEU A 433 -9.31 -26.10 30.37
CA LEU A 433 -10.57 -26.52 29.76
C LEU A 433 -11.14 -25.42 28.86
N ALA A 434 -11.16 -24.16 29.29
CA ALA A 434 -11.58 -23.02 28.49
C ALA A 434 -10.63 -22.79 27.30
N TYR A 435 -9.32 -22.91 27.51
CA TYR A 435 -8.34 -22.85 26.42
C TYR A 435 -8.48 -24.02 25.46
N ASN A 436 -8.69 -25.24 25.96
CA ASN A 436 -8.96 -26.41 25.12
C ASN A 436 -10.30 -26.28 24.40
N LEU A 437 -11.34 -25.74 25.02
CA LEU A 437 -12.62 -25.50 24.37
C LEU A 437 -12.48 -24.46 23.26
N LEU A 438 -11.76 -23.36 23.49
CA LEU A 438 -11.45 -22.36 22.47
C LEU A 438 -10.57 -22.93 21.35
N LYS A 439 -9.57 -23.74 21.69
CA LYS A 439 -8.67 -24.42 20.74
C LYS A 439 -9.40 -25.49 19.93
N ASP A 440 -10.27 -26.26 20.57
CA ASP A 440 -11.09 -27.30 19.94
C ASP A 440 -12.10 -26.61 19.00
N THR A 441 -12.77 -25.54 19.46
CA THR A 441 -13.65 -24.68 18.63
C THR A 441 -12.91 -24.13 17.41
N TRP A 442 -11.62 -23.79 17.55
CA TRP A 442 -10.77 -23.31 16.44
C TRP A 442 -10.32 -24.44 15.49
N SER A 443 -10.29 -25.69 15.93
CA SER A 443 -9.73 -26.83 15.19
C SER A 443 -10.77 -27.66 14.40
N LEU A 444 -12.04 -27.31 14.50
CA LEU A 444 -13.15 -28.09 13.95
C LEU A 444 -13.48 -27.72 12.48
N PRO A 445 -14.04 -28.65 11.66
CA PRO A 445 -14.45 -28.35 10.30
C PRO A 445 -15.60 -27.32 10.27
N GLU A 446 -15.25 -26.07 9.95
CA GLU A 446 -16.06 -24.86 10.16
C GLU A 446 -17.51 -24.97 9.66
N LEU A 447 -17.74 -25.57 8.49
CA LEU A 447 -19.07 -25.64 7.87
C LEU A 447 -20.03 -26.63 8.52
N GLN A 448 -19.54 -27.77 9.02
CA GLN A 448 -20.43 -28.76 9.66
C GLN A 448 -21.01 -28.19 10.95
N HIS A 449 -20.20 -27.48 11.74
CA HIS A 449 -20.67 -26.84 12.97
C HIS A 449 -21.59 -25.67 12.72
N LEU A 450 -21.36 -24.87 11.66
CA LEU A 450 -22.32 -23.84 11.27
C LEU A 450 -23.67 -24.45 10.90
N SER A 451 -23.67 -25.58 10.17
CA SER A 451 -24.90 -26.33 9.90
C SER A 451 -25.55 -26.83 11.20
N THR A 452 -24.80 -27.50 12.08
CA THR A 452 -25.32 -27.98 13.36
C THR A 452 -25.88 -26.84 14.22
N ALA A 453 -25.19 -25.70 14.27
CA ALA A 453 -25.63 -24.51 14.98
C ALA A 453 -26.94 -23.95 14.39
N ALA A 454 -27.08 -23.88 13.06
CA ALA A 454 -28.32 -23.46 12.41
C ALA A 454 -29.50 -24.38 12.78
N HIS A 455 -29.31 -25.70 12.69
CA HIS A 455 -30.35 -26.68 13.03
C HIS A 455 -30.75 -26.63 14.51
N MET A 456 -29.76 -26.57 15.43
CA MET A 456 -30.03 -26.44 16.86
C MET A 456 -30.75 -25.12 17.16
N THR A 457 -30.29 -24.02 16.57
CA THR A 457 -30.91 -22.70 16.75
C THR A 457 -32.35 -22.68 16.23
N LEU A 458 -32.63 -23.34 15.10
CA LEU A 458 -33.98 -23.51 14.57
C LEU A 458 -34.88 -24.31 15.51
N VAL A 459 -34.42 -25.44 16.04
CA VAL A 459 -35.19 -26.27 16.97
C VAL A 459 -35.48 -25.51 18.27
N LEU A 460 -34.46 -24.88 18.86
CA LEU A 460 -34.61 -24.10 20.09
C LEU A 460 -35.55 -22.91 19.89
N PHE A 461 -35.42 -22.20 18.76
CA PHE A 461 -36.32 -21.12 18.42
C PHE A 461 -37.74 -21.61 18.13
N HIS A 462 -37.93 -22.80 17.56
CA HIS A 462 -39.26 -23.37 17.35
C HIS A 462 -39.98 -23.66 18.67
N VAL A 463 -39.25 -24.23 19.64
CA VAL A 463 -39.78 -24.63 20.96
C VAL A 463 -40.05 -23.42 21.85
N ALA A 464 -39.07 -22.52 22.02
CA ALA A 464 -39.15 -21.42 22.99
C ALA A 464 -39.44 -20.05 22.35
N ARG A 465 -39.44 -19.95 21.01
CA ARG A 465 -39.77 -18.72 20.25
C ARG A 465 -39.00 -17.52 20.78
N LYS A 466 -39.73 -16.44 21.11
CA LYS A 466 -39.18 -15.17 21.60
C LYS A 466 -38.57 -15.26 22.99
N GLU A 467 -38.77 -16.37 23.71
CA GLU A 467 -38.13 -16.62 25.02
C GLU A 467 -36.71 -17.17 24.87
N PHE A 468 -36.39 -17.80 23.74
CA PHE A 468 -35.00 -18.16 23.42
C PHE A 468 -34.27 -16.97 22.82
N PHE A 469 -34.60 -16.58 21.59
CA PHE A 469 -34.02 -15.42 20.89
C PHE A 469 -35.10 -14.47 20.39
N PRO A 470 -34.83 -13.16 20.31
CA PRO A 470 -35.63 -12.25 19.50
C PRO A 470 -35.67 -12.72 18.04
N THR A 471 -36.82 -12.57 17.38
CA THR A 471 -37.01 -12.99 15.98
C THR A 471 -35.96 -12.39 15.04
N LEU A 472 -35.58 -11.12 15.26
CA LEU A 472 -34.54 -10.46 14.47
C LEU A 472 -33.17 -11.14 14.64
N LEU A 473 -32.78 -11.48 15.87
CA LEU A 473 -31.50 -12.14 16.14
C LEU A 473 -31.45 -13.53 15.52
N PHE A 474 -32.55 -14.28 15.60
CA PHE A 474 -32.67 -15.57 14.93
C PHE A 474 -32.50 -15.43 13.41
N ALA A 475 -33.19 -14.45 12.80
CA ALA A 475 -33.06 -14.17 11.37
C ALA A 475 -31.62 -13.80 10.99
N ASP A 476 -30.98 -12.91 11.74
CA ASP A 476 -29.59 -12.48 11.49
C ASP A 476 -28.61 -13.67 11.53
N ILE A 477 -28.75 -14.58 12.49
CA ILE A 477 -27.93 -15.79 12.60
C ILE A 477 -28.11 -16.68 11.36
N MET A 478 -29.36 -16.90 10.94
CA MET A 478 -29.65 -17.74 9.78
C MET A 478 -29.16 -17.11 8.47
N ILE A 479 -29.27 -15.78 8.32
CA ILE A 479 -28.74 -15.02 7.18
C ILE A 479 -27.21 -15.15 7.12
N MET A 480 -26.52 -14.94 8.25
CA MET A 480 -25.06 -15.06 8.35
C MET A 480 -24.58 -16.47 7.96
N ILE A 481 -25.20 -17.51 8.51
CA ILE A 481 -24.84 -18.91 8.21
C ILE A 481 -25.10 -19.22 6.74
N LYS A 482 -26.28 -18.84 6.21
CA LYS A 482 -26.61 -19.00 4.79
C LYS A 482 -25.54 -18.35 3.90
N ASN A 483 -25.21 -17.09 4.15
CA ASN A 483 -24.22 -16.36 3.37
C ASN A 483 -22.88 -17.10 3.27
N VAL A 484 -22.41 -17.68 4.38
CA VAL A 484 -21.18 -18.48 4.39
C VAL A 484 -21.25 -19.66 3.41
N PHE A 485 -22.34 -20.45 3.43
CA PHE A 485 -22.49 -21.59 2.53
C PHE A 485 -22.51 -21.18 1.06
N PHE A 486 -23.23 -20.11 0.73
CA PHE A 486 -23.31 -19.58 -0.64
C PHE A 486 -21.98 -19.02 -1.13
N CYS A 487 -21.29 -18.24 -0.30
CA CYS A 487 -20.00 -17.68 -0.65
C CYS A 487 -18.91 -18.75 -0.82
N VAL A 488 -18.86 -19.76 0.06
CA VAL A 488 -17.91 -20.87 -0.07
C VAL A 488 -18.21 -21.72 -1.31
N ALA A 489 -19.48 -21.94 -1.65
CA ALA A 489 -19.83 -22.62 -2.90
C ALA A 489 -19.38 -21.83 -4.13
N ALA A 490 -19.60 -20.52 -4.15
CA ALA A 490 -19.10 -19.63 -5.21
C ALA A 490 -17.57 -19.69 -5.31
N GLY A 491 -16.87 -19.67 -4.17
CA GLY A 491 -15.43 -19.88 -4.04
C GLY A 491 -14.98 -21.17 -4.70
N LYS A 492 -15.60 -22.31 -4.34
CA LYS A 492 -15.27 -23.63 -4.91
C LYS A 492 -15.48 -23.73 -6.42
N ILE A 493 -16.44 -23.01 -6.97
CA ILE A 493 -16.71 -23.02 -8.42
C ILE A 493 -15.64 -22.23 -9.17
N ASN A 494 -15.35 -21.02 -8.69
CA ASN A 494 -14.53 -20.08 -9.45
C ASN A 494 -13.03 -20.16 -9.11
N ASN A 495 -12.69 -20.62 -7.90
CA ASN A 495 -11.33 -20.79 -7.41
C ASN A 495 -11.23 -22.03 -6.49
N PRO A 496 -11.32 -23.26 -7.02
CA PRO A 496 -11.37 -24.49 -6.23
C PRO A 496 -10.13 -24.76 -5.38
N ASN A 497 -8.96 -24.22 -5.77
CA ASN A 497 -7.69 -24.42 -5.08
C ASN A 497 -7.31 -23.22 -4.19
N GLY A 498 -8.13 -22.17 -4.16
CA GLY A 498 -7.86 -20.97 -3.37
C GLY A 498 -8.27 -21.12 -1.91
N ASN A 499 -7.63 -20.33 -1.06
CA ASN A 499 -8.08 -20.15 0.32
C ASN A 499 -9.30 -19.22 0.35
N PHE A 500 -10.26 -19.55 1.21
CA PHE A 500 -11.44 -18.73 1.43
C PHE A 500 -11.53 -18.34 2.90
N HIS A 501 -11.42 -17.05 3.19
CA HIS A 501 -11.38 -16.54 4.56
C HIS A 501 -12.75 -16.05 4.99
N LEU A 502 -13.44 -16.81 5.86
CA LEU A 502 -14.77 -16.46 6.34
C LEU A 502 -14.82 -15.10 7.06
N ILE A 503 -13.73 -14.73 7.72
CA ILE A 503 -13.61 -13.46 8.47
C ILE A 503 -13.75 -12.22 7.57
N LEU A 504 -13.55 -12.36 6.25
CA LEU A 504 -13.64 -11.26 5.29
C LEU A 504 -15.06 -11.01 4.77
N LEU A 505 -16.03 -11.85 5.14
CA LEU A 505 -17.43 -11.67 4.72
C LEU A 505 -18.15 -10.53 5.47
N GLY A 506 -17.61 -10.09 6.61
CA GLY A 506 -18.22 -9.08 7.48
C GLY A 506 -17.96 -7.63 7.05
N THR A 507 -18.27 -6.68 7.94
CA THR A 507 -18.02 -5.24 7.75
C THR A 507 -16.73 -4.76 8.44
N ASP A 508 -15.93 -5.67 9.00
CA ASP A 508 -14.66 -5.39 9.70
C ASP A 508 -13.70 -4.48 8.89
N GLY A 509 -13.63 -4.66 7.57
CA GLY A 509 -12.79 -3.83 6.70
C GLY A 509 -13.21 -2.36 6.72
N LEU A 510 -14.51 -2.10 6.72
CA LEU A 510 -15.08 -0.76 6.79
C LEU A 510 -14.96 -0.15 8.19
N GLU A 511 -15.13 -0.95 9.25
CA GLU A 511 -14.91 -0.50 10.64
C GLU A 511 -13.45 -0.09 10.89
N LYS A 512 -12.48 -0.85 10.37
CA LYS A 512 -11.06 -0.48 10.40
C LYS A 512 -10.81 0.82 9.65
N LEU A 513 -11.42 0.99 8.48
CA LEU A 513 -11.34 2.22 7.69
C LEU A 513 -11.82 3.42 8.51
N PHE A 514 -12.95 3.30 9.20
CA PHE A 514 -13.47 4.35 10.08
C PHE A 514 -12.57 4.62 11.29
N GLY A 515 -11.94 3.58 11.84
CA GLY A 515 -10.94 3.72 12.91
C GLY A 515 -9.72 4.53 12.46
N ILE A 516 -9.17 4.23 11.28
CA ILE A 516 -8.07 5.00 10.67
C ILE A 516 -8.55 6.43 10.40
N LEU A 517 -9.77 6.60 9.87
CA LEU A 517 -10.33 7.91 9.55
C LEU A 517 -10.45 8.84 10.74
N ARG A 518 -10.88 8.33 11.90
CA ARG A 518 -10.97 9.09 13.14
C ARG A 518 -9.63 9.37 13.78
N THR A 519 -8.58 8.63 13.43
CA THR A 519 -7.23 8.79 14.01
C THR A 519 -6.28 9.63 13.14
N MET A 520 -6.55 9.79 11.84
CA MET A 520 -5.72 10.56 10.89
C MET A 520 -5.51 12.04 11.27
N VAL A 521 -6.44 12.65 12.00
CA VAL A 521 -6.27 14.02 12.50
C VAL A 521 -6.72 14.03 13.94
N GLY A 522 -5.78 13.74 14.86
CA GLY A 522 -6.07 13.41 16.26
C GLY A 522 -6.90 14.42 17.07
N ASN A 523 -7.10 15.65 16.59
CA ASN A 523 -7.98 16.66 17.21
C ASN A 523 -9.33 16.83 16.51
N ASP A 524 -9.52 16.27 15.32
CA ASP A 524 -10.69 16.48 14.47
C ASP A 524 -11.35 15.13 14.12
N ALA A 525 -11.84 14.46 15.16
CA ALA A 525 -12.43 13.12 15.06
C ALA A 525 -13.84 13.13 14.43
N ASN A 526 -14.53 14.27 14.44
CA ASN A 526 -15.84 14.45 13.83
C ASN A 526 -15.66 15.13 12.48
N VAL A 527 -15.81 14.36 11.41
CA VAL A 527 -15.64 14.88 10.05
C VAL A 527 -16.94 15.42 9.50
N ASP A 528 -16.87 16.49 8.71
CA ASP A 528 -17.96 16.86 7.80
C ASP A 528 -17.93 16.01 6.52
N MET A 529 -18.94 16.18 5.64
CA MET A 529 -19.06 15.41 4.39
C MET A 529 -17.89 15.60 3.42
N LEU A 530 -17.34 16.81 3.31
CA LEU A 530 -16.24 17.10 2.38
C LEU A 530 -14.93 16.52 2.91
N GLN A 531 -14.67 16.71 4.21
CA GLN A 531 -13.54 16.11 4.89
C GLN A 531 -13.58 14.59 4.86
N LEU A 532 -14.77 13.99 5.05
CA LEU A 532 -14.97 12.54 4.98
C LEU A 532 -14.53 11.99 3.62
N ALA A 533 -15.00 12.57 2.51
CA ALA A 533 -14.62 12.13 1.16
C ALA A 533 -13.10 12.24 0.91
N ASN A 534 -12.49 13.36 1.30
CA ASN A 534 -11.05 13.58 1.18
C ASN A 534 -10.22 12.61 2.04
N ARG A 535 -10.66 12.33 3.27
CA ARG A 535 -9.98 11.41 4.18
C ARG A 535 -10.14 9.96 3.75
N LEU A 536 -11.32 9.55 3.26
CA LEU A 536 -11.55 8.20 2.72
C LEU A 536 -10.61 7.89 1.55
N THR A 537 -10.36 8.88 0.69
CA THR A 537 -9.35 8.77 -0.37
C THR A 537 -7.96 8.52 0.22
N GLY A 538 -7.59 9.31 1.24
CA GLY A 538 -6.31 9.16 1.94
C GLY A 538 -6.15 7.83 2.65
N THR A 539 -7.21 7.26 3.24
CA THR A 539 -7.15 5.93 3.88
C THR A 539 -6.84 4.81 2.88
N THR A 540 -7.42 4.87 1.67
CA THR A 540 -7.14 3.88 0.63
C THR A 540 -5.67 3.92 0.24
N GLU A 541 -5.11 5.13 0.10
CA GLU A 541 -3.70 5.32 -0.20
C GLU A 541 -2.79 4.80 0.93
N VAL A 542 -3.14 5.08 2.19
CA VAL A 542 -2.42 4.54 3.36
C VAL A 542 -2.45 3.01 3.38
N ALA A 543 -3.62 2.40 3.15
CA ALA A 543 -3.77 0.95 3.11
C ALA A 543 -2.89 0.32 2.02
N ASN A 544 -2.86 0.91 0.82
CA ASN A 544 -2.01 0.46 -0.29
C ASN A 544 -0.51 0.57 0.05
N ILE A 545 -0.10 1.67 0.69
CA ILE A 545 1.29 1.88 1.11
C ILE A 545 1.70 0.85 2.17
N LEU A 546 0.89 0.65 3.21
CA LEU A 546 1.19 -0.30 4.28
C LEU A 546 1.15 -1.75 3.80
N ALA A 547 0.31 -2.08 2.83
CA ALA A 547 0.33 -3.38 2.19
C ALA A 547 1.63 -3.62 1.39
N ARG A 548 2.16 -2.58 0.74
CA ARG A 548 3.44 -2.65 0.02
C ARG A 548 4.66 -2.66 0.94
N TYR A 549 4.56 -2.00 2.10
CA TYR A 549 5.61 -1.96 3.13
C TYR A 549 5.10 -2.52 4.48
N PRO A 550 4.86 -3.84 4.60
CA PRO A 550 4.27 -4.43 5.82
C PRO A 550 5.08 -4.24 7.10
N LYS A 551 6.36 -3.88 6.99
CA LYS A 551 7.27 -3.60 8.12
C LYS A 551 6.95 -2.28 8.85
N TRP A 552 6.07 -1.45 8.30
CA TRP A 552 5.67 -0.16 8.87
C TRP A 552 4.36 -0.19 9.66
N ASP A 553 3.58 -1.26 9.53
CA ASP A 553 2.28 -1.48 10.18
C ASP A 553 2.41 -2.08 11.58
#